data_AF-A0A0P9E2B9-F1
#
_entry.id   AF-A0A0P9E2B9-F1
#
_cell.length_a   1.000
_cell.length_b   1.000
_cell.length_c   1.000
_cell.angle_alpha   90.00
_cell.angle_beta   90.00
_cell.angle_gamma   90.00
#
_symmetry.space_group_name_H-M   'P 1'
#
loop_
_entity.id
_entity.type
_entity.pdbx_description
1 polymer ?
#
loop_
_entity_poly.entity_id
_entity_poly.type
_entity_poly.pdbx_seq_one_letter_code
_entity_poly.pdbx_strand_id
1 'polypeptide(L)'
;MNEQQIRDMKPGPEMDRLIAKTLYNARPCGLEGREDMFIIIGDFGPNDARPFLGGWYDRHWSTTEEKAWESIPKYSIDISAAWEIFVKFDMPILKKWFDQDDTDWYTCRIGTIIISARTAPEAICKAALLAIGGAES
;
A
#
# COMPACT_ATOMS: atom_id res chain seq x y z
N MET A 1 -10.44 -5.81 -9.91
CA MET A 1 -9.14 -6.33 -10.38
C MET A 1 -9.05 -7.78 -9.93
N ASN A 2 -8.57 -8.70 -10.76
CA ASN A 2 -8.57 -10.12 -10.44
C ASN A 2 -7.29 -10.57 -9.70
N GLU A 3 -7.31 -11.78 -9.14
CA GLU A 3 -6.19 -12.35 -8.40
C GLU A 3 -4.90 -12.42 -9.22
N GLN A 4 -4.97 -12.86 -10.48
CA GLN A 4 -3.79 -13.00 -11.32
C GLN A 4 -3.14 -11.64 -11.61
N GLN A 5 -3.94 -10.60 -11.84
CA GLN A 5 -3.47 -9.23 -12.01
C GLN A 5 -2.72 -8.73 -10.77
N ILE A 6 -3.18 -9.06 -9.55
CA ILE A 6 -2.49 -8.71 -8.30
C ILE A 6 -1.16 -9.47 -8.18
N ARG A 7 -1.15 -10.77 -8.52
CA ARG A 7 0.05 -11.61 -8.46
C ARG A 7 1.14 -11.11 -9.42
N ASP A 8 0.75 -10.69 -10.61
CA ASP A 8 1.67 -10.22 -11.66
C ASP A 8 2.04 -8.73 -11.53
N MET A 9 1.31 -7.97 -10.70
CA MET A 9 1.58 -6.55 -10.46
C MET A 9 3.01 -6.36 -9.93
N LYS A 10 3.75 -5.42 -10.53
CA LYS A 10 5.09 -5.06 -10.06
C LYS A 10 5.02 -4.05 -8.92
N PRO A 11 5.97 -4.05 -7.97
CA PRO A 11 6.12 -2.98 -7.00
C PRO A 11 6.22 -1.61 -7.67
N GLY A 12 5.61 -0.60 -7.07
CA GLY A 12 5.64 0.78 -7.56
C GLY A 12 4.34 1.54 -7.35
N PRO A 13 4.24 2.74 -7.95
CA PRO A 13 3.15 3.69 -7.67
C PRO A 13 1.74 3.14 -7.89
N GLU A 14 1.56 2.23 -8.86
CA GLU A 14 0.26 1.60 -9.11
C GLU A 14 -0.20 0.74 -7.93
N MET A 15 0.67 -0.14 -7.43
CA MET A 15 0.40 -1.00 -6.28
C MET A 15 0.21 -0.16 -5.01
N ASP A 16 1.05 0.85 -4.81
CA ASP A 16 0.99 1.72 -3.64
C ASP A 16 -0.33 2.51 -3.59
N ARG A 17 -0.74 3.08 -4.73
CA ARG A 17 -2.05 3.77 -4.86
C ARG A 17 -3.21 2.82 -4.62
N LEU A 18 -3.11 1.59 -5.11
CA LEU A 18 -4.15 0.60 -4.90
C LEU A 18 -4.27 0.21 -3.42
N ILE A 19 -3.17 -0.03 -2.72
CA ILE A 19 -3.15 -0.23 -1.26
C ILE A 19 -3.79 0.97 -0.56
N ALA A 20 -3.36 2.18 -0.88
CA ALA A 20 -3.89 3.40 -0.29
C ALA A 20 -5.42 3.49 -0.46
N LYS A 21 -5.92 3.25 -1.68
CA LYS A 21 -7.35 3.27 -1.99
C LYS A 21 -8.13 2.17 -1.27
N THR A 22 -7.63 0.94 -1.28
CA THR A 22 -8.38 -0.23 -0.79
C THR A 22 -8.33 -0.38 0.73
N LEU A 23 -7.14 -0.20 1.33
CA LEU A 23 -6.92 -0.44 2.75
C LEU A 23 -7.14 0.81 3.62
N TYR A 24 -6.95 1.98 3.04
CA TYR A 24 -6.99 3.26 3.75
C TYR A 24 -8.04 4.22 3.16
N ASN A 25 -8.89 3.76 2.25
CA ASN A 25 -9.92 4.60 1.60
C ASN A 25 -9.36 5.92 1.07
N ALA A 26 -8.12 5.89 0.57
CA ALA A 26 -7.42 7.10 0.17
C ALA A 26 -8.06 7.71 -1.07
N ARG A 27 -8.21 9.04 -1.08
CA ARG A 27 -8.77 9.80 -2.19
C ARG A 27 -8.16 11.20 -2.27
N PRO A 28 -8.10 11.80 -3.46
CA PRO A 28 -7.76 13.21 -3.60
C PRO A 28 -8.83 14.09 -2.95
N CYS A 29 -8.39 15.21 -2.40
CA CYS A 29 -9.22 16.28 -1.88
C CYS A 29 -8.69 17.60 -2.44
N GLY A 30 -9.54 18.31 -3.17
CA GLY A 30 -9.25 19.66 -3.66
C GLY A 30 -9.53 20.71 -2.58
N LEU A 31 -8.82 21.83 -2.63
CA LEU A 31 -9.11 22.98 -1.79
C LEU A 31 -10.23 23.83 -2.41
N GLU A 32 -11.29 24.11 -1.66
CA GLU A 32 -12.38 24.96 -2.13
C GLU A 32 -11.86 26.36 -2.51
N GLY A 33 -12.19 26.81 -3.72
CA GLY A 33 -11.71 28.08 -4.28
C GLY A 33 -10.28 28.04 -4.87
N ARG A 34 -9.62 26.86 -4.92
CA ARG A 34 -8.34 26.66 -5.62
C ARG A 34 -8.34 25.34 -6.39
N GLU A 35 -8.62 25.42 -7.70
CA GLU A 35 -8.75 24.26 -8.60
C GLU A 35 -7.42 23.50 -8.83
N ASP A 36 -6.30 24.09 -8.47
CA ASP A 36 -4.95 23.57 -8.64
C ASP A 36 -4.31 23.10 -7.33
N MET A 37 -5.08 22.87 -6.26
CA MET A 37 -4.51 22.44 -4.97
C MET A 37 -5.15 21.15 -4.49
N PHE A 38 -4.36 20.07 -4.50
CA PHE A 38 -4.78 18.73 -4.13
C PHE A 38 -3.95 18.17 -2.96
N ILE A 39 -4.61 17.39 -2.11
CA ILE A 39 -3.97 16.56 -1.08
C ILE A 39 -4.64 15.17 -1.07
N ILE A 40 -3.92 14.13 -0.67
CA ILE A 40 -4.52 12.81 -0.44
C ILE A 40 -5.00 12.71 1.01
N ILE A 41 -6.26 12.34 1.18
CA ILE A 41 -6.88 12.06 2.48
C ILE A 41 -7.27 10.57 2.55
N GLY A 42 -7.26 9.97 3.74
CA GLY A 42 -7.60 8.57 3.97
C GLY A 42 -7.65 8.23 5.46
N ASP A 43 -8.06 7.01 5.78
CA ASP A 43 -8.12 6.45 7.14
C ASP A 43 -6.83 5.72 7.49
N PHE A 44 -5.73 6.48 7.64
CA PHE A 44 -4.41 5.92 7.92
C PHE A 44 -4.17 5.60 9.42
N GLY A 45 -5.20 5.73 10.28
CA GLY A 45 -5.15 5.39 11.71
C GLY A 45 -5.46 6.56 12.67
N PRO A 46 -5.28 6.36 13.99
CA PRO A 46 -5.71 7.32 15.03
C PRO A 46 -4.94 8.66 15.02
N ASN A 47 -3.85 8.77 14.27
CA ASN A 47 -3.16 10.04 14.02
C ASN A 47 -3.77 10.85 12.85
N ASP A 48 -4.73 10.29 12.10
CA ASP A 48 -5.35 10.88 10.89
C ASP A 48 -6.61 11.70 11.14
N ALA A 49 -6.99 11.92 12.39
CA ALA A 49 -8.04 12.88 12.75
C ALA A 49 -7.66 14.35 12.44
N ARG A 50 -6.59 14.61 11.68
CA ARG A 50 -6.17 15.97 11.31
C ARG A 50 -6.02 16.19 9.79
N PRO A 51 -7.12 16.09 9.02
CA PRO A 51 -7.13 16.56 7.62
C PRO A 51 -6.79 18.06 7.49
N PHE A 52 -6.85 18.85 8.58
CA PHE A 52 -6.50 20.28 8.61
C PHE A 52 -5.07 20.60 9.12
N LEU A 53 -4.26 19.61 9.49
CA LEU A 53 -2.88 19.83 9.97
C LEU A 53 -1.82 18.97 9.25
N GLY A 54 -2.16 18.40 8.08
CA GLY A 54 -1.21 17.78 7.16
C GLY A 54 -1.36 16.28 7.05
N GLY A 55 -1.37 15.81 5.80
CA GLY A 55 -1.14 14.41 5.48
C GLY A 55 0.25 13.95 5.95
N TRP A 56 0.54 12.68 5.74
CA TRP A 56 1.78 12.06 6.21
C TRP A 56 3.02 12.89 5.83
N TYR A 57 3.81 13.20 6.86
CA TYR A 57 5.02 14.04 6.99
C TYR A 57 4.98 15.50 6.50
N ASP A 58 4.17 15.85 5.51
CA ASP A 58 4.38 17.11 4.81
C ASP A 58 3.06 17.68 4.28
N ARG A 59 2.67 18.87 4.75
CA ARG A 59 1.49 19.65 4.31
C ARG A 59 1.63 20.18 2.87
N HIS A 60 2.09 19.35 1.94
CA HIS A 60 2.39 19.76 0.60
C HIS A 60 1.16 19.54 -0.28
N TRP A 61 0.34 20.59 -0.35
CA TRP A 61 -0.63 20.73 -1.41
C TRP A 61 0.10 20.66 -2.76
N SER A 62 -0.41 19.81 -3.63
CA SER A 62 0.15 19.58 -4.95
C SER A 62 -0.66 20.30 -6.02
N THR A 63 0.02 20.72 -7.08
CA THR A 63 -0.59 21.42 -8.22
C THR A 63 -1.54 20.55 -9.04
N THR A 64 -1.44 19.23 -8.90
CA THR A 64 -2.25 18.24 -9.60
C THR A 64 -2.57 17.07 -8.68
N GLU A 65 -3.65 16.34 -8.99
CA GLU A 65 -4.01 15.10 -8.31
C GLU A 65 -2.89 14.05 -8.42
N GLU A 66 -2.31 13.86 -9.61
CA GLU A 66 -1.28 12.84 -9.83
C GLU A 66 -0.06 13.06 -8.93
N LYS A 67 0.31 14.33 -8.72
CA LYS A 67 1.41 14.71 -7.86
C LYS A 67 1.05 14.57 -6.38
N ALA A 68 -0.22 14.82 -6.01
CA ALA A 68 -0.69 14.52 -4.66
C ALA A 68 -0.52 13.04 -4.34
N TRP A 69 -0.80 12.14 -5.29
CA TRP A 69 -0.59 10.70 -5.12
C TRP A 69 0.87 10.28 -4.94
N GLU A 70 1.86 11.13 -5.25
CA GLU A 70 3.27 10.84 -4.96
C GLU A 70 3.61 10.97 -3.47
N SER A 71 2.73 11.61 -2.68
CA SER A 71 2.90 11.80 -1.23
C SER A 71 2.52 10.57 -0.39
N ILE A 72 1.87 9.57 -0.98
CA ILE A 72 1.50 8.36 -0.24
C ILE A 72 2.75 7.55 0.12
N PRO A 73 2.71 6.75 1.20
CA PRO A 73 3.81 5.85 1.52
C PRO A 73 4.08 4.85 0.39
N LYS A 74 5.37 4.54 0.19
CA LYS A 74 5.83 3.59 -0.83
C LYS A 74 5.70 2.14 -0.33
N TYR A 75 4.48 1.71 -0.04
CA TYR A 75 4.19 0.44 0.63
C TYR A 75 4.86 -0.78 0.00
N SER A 76 4.93 -0.85 -1.32
CA SER A 76 5.48 -1.99 -2.06
C SER A 76 7.01 -2.02 -2.13
N ILE A 77 7.70 -0.98 -1.64
CA ILE A 77 9.16 -0.83 -1.72
C ILE A 77 9.78 -0.56 -0.34
N ASP A 78 9.16 0.27 0.49
CA ASP A 78 9.62 0.61 1.84
C ASP A 78 9.06 -0.38 2.87
N ILE A 79 9.95 -1.14 3.51
CA ILE A 79 9.57 -2.11 4.53
C ILE A 79 8.91 -1.48 5.74
N SER A 80 9.25 -0.24 6.10
CA SER A 80 8.65 0.42 7.26
C SER A 80 7.16 0.69 7.00
N ALA A 81 6.84 1.19 5.81
CA ALA A 81 5.46 1.40 5.38
C ALA A 81 4.71 0.07 5.18
N ALA A 82 5.35 -0.94 4.58
CA ALA A 82 4.75 -2.27 4.43
C ALA A 82 4.44 -2.92 5.79
N TRP A 83 5.27 -2.68 6.81
CA TRP A 83 5.09 -3.26 8.13
C TRP A 83 3.81 -2.79 8.81
N GLU A 84 3.35 -1.58 8.54
CA GLU A 84 2.05 -1.10 9.04
C GLU A 84 0.90 -1.97 8.53
N ILE A 85 0.98 -2.41 7.27
CA ILE A 85 0.01 -3.34 6.66
C ILE A 85 0.10 -4.71 7.32
N PHE A 86 1.33 -5.20 7.53
CA PHE A 86 1.58 -6.48 8.18
C PHE A 86 0.93 -6.53 9.58
N VAL A 87 1.09 -5.46 10.35
CA VAL A 87 0.45 -5.31 11.68
C VAL A 87 -1.06 -5.17 11.57
N LYS A 88 -1.57 -4.35 10.64
CA LYS A 88 -3.01 -4.09 10.46
C LYS A 88 -3.80 -5.37 10.13
N PHE A 89 -3.19 -6.29 9.39
CA PHE A 89 -3.80 -7.57 9.02
C PHE A 89 -3.49 -8.72 9.98
N ASP A 90 -2.75 -8.46 11.07
CA ASP A 90 -2.26 -9.50 11.99
C ASP A 90 -1.62 -10.68 11.24
N MET A 91 -0.74 -10.36 10.29
CA MET A 91 -0.16 -11.37 9.40
C MET A 91 0.74 -12.31 10.22
N PRO A 92 0.45 -13.62 10.28
CA PRO A 92 1.17 -14.51 11.19
C PRO A 92 2.58 -14.87 10.70
N ILE A 93 2.86 -14.75 9.40
CA ILE A 93 4.09 -15.27 8.80
C ILE A 93 4.59 -14.35 7.69
N LEU A 94 5.84 -13.91 7.86
CA LEU A 94 6.72 -13.44 6.81
C LEU A 94 8.04 -14.22 6.90
N LYS A 95 8.42 -14.93 5.84
CA LYS A 95 9.63 -15.73 5.79
C LYS A 95 10.48 -15.36 4.59
N LYS A 96 11.80 -15.39 4.77
CA LYS A 96 12.78 -15.32 3.69
C LYS A 96 13.24 -16.73 3.34
N TRP A 97 13.37 -17.01 2.06
CA TRP A 97 13.88 -18.25 1.50
C TRP A 97 15.06 -17.96 0.58
N PHE A 98 15.83 -19.00 0.29
CA PHE A 98 16.96 -19.01 -0.62
C PHE A 98 17.00 -20.38 -1.32
N ASP A 99 17.37 -20.41 -2.59
CA ASP A 99 17.63 -21.66 -3.33
C ASP A 99 19.13 -21.97 -3.39
N GLN A 100 19.49 -22.99 -4.18
CA GLN A 100 20.87 -23.41 -4.37
C GLN A 100 21.71 -22.40 -5.17
N ASP A 101 21.05 -21.48 -5.87
CA ASP A 101 21.67 -20.44 -6.70
C ASP A 101 21.73 -19.08 -5.98
N ASP A 102 21.61 -19.07 -4.65
CA ASP A 102 21.53 -17.88 -3.78
C ASP A 102 20.44 -16.87 -4.19
N THR A 103 19.43 -17.34 -4.93
CA THR A 103 18.30 -16.50 -5.28
C THR A 103 17.36 -16.43 -4.10
N ASP A 104 17.16 -15.24 -3.55
CA ASP A 104 16.25 -15.03 -2.44
C ASP A 104 14.83 -14.64 -2.88
N TRP A 105 13.87 -15.04 -2.06
CA TRP A 105 12.49 -14.61 -2.15
C TRP A 105 11.85 -14.58 -0.77
N TYR A 106 10.73 -13.87 -0.67
CA TYR A 106 9.95 -13.75 0.54
C TYR A 106 8.60 -14.41 0.35
N THR A 107 8.11 -15.09 1.38
CA THR A 107 6.74 -15.60 1.43
C THR A 107 6.00 -14.94 2.58
N CYS A 108 4.85 -14.34 2.26
CA CYS A 108 3.90 -13.80 3.23
C CYS A 108 2.63 -14.66 3.23
N ARG A 109 2.05 -14.88 4.42
CA ARG A 109 0.80 -15.62 4.57
C ARG A 109 -0.23 -14.82 5.37
N ILE A 110 -1.45 -14.83 4.89
CA ILE A 110 -2.64 -14.36 5.59
C ILE A 110 -3.79 -15.35 5.39
N GLY A 111 -4.29 -15.97 6.46
CA GLY A 111 -5.28 -17.04 6.36
C GLY A 111 -4.82 -18.20 5.47
N THR A 112 -5.56 -18.45 4.37
CA THR A 112 -5.24 -19.43 3.32
C THR A 112 -4.40 -18.86 2.17
N ILE A 113 -4.25 -17.53 2.11
CA ILE A 113 -3.49 -16.84 1.05
C ILE A 113 -2.01 -16.94 1.36
N ILE A 114 -1.25 -17.45 0.39
CA ILE A 114 0.20 -17.53 0.44
C ILE A 114 0.75 -16.85 -0.81
N ILE A 115 1.62 -15.86 -0.60
CA ILE A 115 2.25 -15.10 -1.68
C ILE A 115 3.74 -15.16 -1.54
N SER A 116 4.41 -15.40 -2.68
CA SER A 116 5.85 -15.28 -2.83
C SER A 116 6.19 -14.08 -3.69
N ALA A 117 7.23 -13.34 -3.32
CA ALA A 117 7.69 -12.15 -4.03
C ALA A 117 9.20 -11.97 -3.87
N ARG A 118 9.81 -11.07 -4.65
CA ARG A 118 11.25 -10.80 -4.58
C ARG A 118 11.65 -10.01 -3.33
N THR A 119 10.74 -9.19 -2.81
CA THR A 119 10.98 -8.39 -1.61
C THR A 119 9.90 -8.63 -0.56
N ALA A 120 10.23 -8.40 0.71
CA ALA A 120 9.26 -8.46 1.80
C ALA A 120 8.10 -7.45 1.61
N PRO A 121 8.34 -6.17 1.29
CA PRO A 121 7.27 -5.20 1.06
C PRO A 121 6.28 -5.63 -0.02
N GLU A 122 6.78 -6.18 -1.13
CA GLU A 122 5.96 -6.71 -2.21
C GLU A 122 5.09 -7.89 -1.75
N ALA A 123 5.69 -8.86 -1.03
CA ALA A 123 4.96 -10.03 -0.53
C ALA A 123 3.81 -9.61 0.42
N ILE A 124 4.07 -8.65 1.31
CA ILE A 124 3.08 -8.11 2.25
C ILE A 124 1.95 -7.42 1.48
N CYS A 125 2.27 -6.50 0.57
CA CYS A 125 1.25 -5.74 -0.17
C CYS A 125 0.36 -6.64 -1.02
N LYS A 126 0.94 -7.60 -1.75
CA LYS A 126 0.17 -8.55 -2.56
C LYS A 126 -0.72 -9.45 -1.70
N ALA A 127 -0.21 -9.94 -0.57
CA ALA A 127 -1.01 -10.74 0.36
C ALA A 127 -2.21 -9.94 0.91
N ALA A 128 -1.99 -8.67 1.30
CA ALA A 128 -3.05 -7.78 1.75
C ALA A 128 -4.10 -7.51 0.66
N LEU A 129 -3.68 -7.18 -0.56
CA LEU A 129 -4.60 -6.93 -1.68
C LEU A 129 -5.45 -8.15 -2.02
N LEU A 130 -4.87 -9.35 -1.99
CA LEU A 130 -5.63 -10.57 -2.20
C LEU A 130 -6.57 -10.89 -1.03
N ALA A 131 -6.21 -10.53 0.20
CA ALA A 131 -7.12 -10.70 1.33
C ALA A 131 -8.34 -9.76 1.23
N ILE A 132 -8.16 -8.55 0.69
CA ILE A 132 -9.26 -7.59 0.48
C ILE A 132 -10.10 -7.97 -0.74
N GLY A 133 -9.46 -8.22 -1.89
CA GLY A 133 -10.14 -8.37 -3.19
C GLY A 133 -10.35 -9.82 -3.66
N GLY A 134 -9.67 -10.80 -3.07
CA GLY A 134 -9.82 -12.23 -3.38
C GLY A 134 -10.98 -12.91 -2.64
N ALA A 135 -11.62 -12.23 -1.68
CA ALA A 135 -12.79 -12.73 -0.99
C ALA A 135 -14.10 -12.66 -1.83
N GLU A 136 -14.04 -12.05 -3.02
CA GLU A 136 -15.17 -11.96 -3.97
C GLU A 136 -15.16 -13.08 -5.03
N SER A 137 -14.62 -14.27 -4.71
CA SER A 137 -14.66 -15.45 -5.60
C SER A 137 -15.63 -16.53 -5.14
#